data_AF-A0A952SXZ4-F1
#
_entry.id   AF-A0A952SXZ4-F1
#
_cell.length_a   1.000
_cell.length_b   1.000
_cell.length_c   1.000
_cell.angle_alpha   90.00
_cell.angle_beta   90.00
_cell.angle_gamma   90.00
#
_symmetry.space_group_name_H-M   'P 1'
#
loop_
_entity.id
_entity.type
_entity.pdbx_description
1 polymer ?
#
loop_
_entity_poly.entity_id
_entity_poly.type
_entity_poly.pdbx_seq_one_letter_code
_entity_poly.pdbx_strand_id
1 'polypeptide(L)'
;MSARPLDTTVSELKAKAGKGLVRVIVKVRSKVSSAEGRPSDEKEIAAAKSEISKVMQDAQAVLVEPIEGQPFVVMELTANQLDQLQATGLVESIEEDRMDRLY
;
A
#
# COMPACT_ATOMS: atom_id res chain seq x y z
N MET A 1 -12.44 15.65 -5.58
CA MET A 1 -11.04 15.82 -5.13
C MET A 1 -10.18 14.96 -6.04
N SER A 2 -9.22 15.55 -6.76
CA SER A 2 -8.35 14.80 -7.68
C SER A 2 -7.44 13.88 -6.88
N ALA A 3 -7.42 12.57 -7.21
CA ALA A 3 -6.47 11.64 -6.62
C ALA A 3 -5.04 12.12 -6.92
N ARG A 4 -4.17 12.18 -5.89
CA ARG A 4 -2.78 12.57 -6.08
C ARG A 4 -2.03 11.47 -6.86
N PRO A 5 -1.09 11.82 -7.75
CA PRO A 5 -0.26 10.83 -8.43
C PRO A 5 0.50 9.99 -7.39
N LEU A 6 0.47 8.66 -7.53
CA LEU A 6 1.12 7.71 -6.63
C LEU A 6 2.62 8.07 -6.44
N ASP A 7 3.31 8.41 -7.53
CA ASP A 7 4.73 8.77 -7.54
C ASP A 7 5.04 9.99 -6.66
N THR A 8 4.15 10.98 -6.64
CA THR A 8 4.29 12.16 -5.79
C THR A 8 4.15 11.78 -4.32
N THR A 9 3.13 10.98 -3.99
CA THR A 9 2.90 10.53 -2.61
C THR A 9 4.04 9.65 -2.10
N VAL A 10 4.55 8.72 -2.93
CA VAL A 10 5.73 7.91 -2.59
C VAL A 10 6.94 8.80 -2.33
N SER A 11 7.19 9.82 -3.17
CA SER A 11 8.31 10.74 -2.99
C SER A 11 8.24 11.52 -1.67
N GLU A 12 7.05 11.99 -1.30
CA GLU A 12 6.80 12.66 0.00
C GLU A 12 7.04 11.71 1.18
N LEU A 13 6.52 10.47 1.09
CA LEU A 13 6.69 9.46 2.12
C LEU A 13 8.16 9.05 2.29
N LYS A 14 8.92 8.96 1.20
CA LYS A 14 10.37 8.71 1.24
C LYS A 14 11.13 9.84 1.93
N ALA A 15 10.79 11.10 1.62
CA ALA A 15 11.39 12.25 2.27
C ALA A 15 11.12 12.26 3.78
N LYS A 16 9.90 11.84 4.18
CA LYS A 16 9.51 11.69 5.59
C LYS A 16 10.18 10.52 6.30
N ALA A 17 10.22 9.35 5.65
CA ALA A 17 10.88 8.17 6.19
C ALA A 17 12.36 8.48 6.47
N GLY A 18 13.04 9.20 5.55
CA GLY A 18 14.44 9.58 5.73
C GLY A 18 15.33 8.36 5.95
N LYS A 19 15.86 8.21 7.17
CA LYS A 19 16.62 7.02 7.63
C LYS A 19 15.82 6.05 8.51
N GLY A 20 14.56 6.37 8.81
CA GLY A 20 13.66 5.60 9.65
C GLY A 20 12.56 4.88 8.87
N LEU A 21 11.45 4.65 9.57
CA LEU A 21 10.26 3.98 9.05
C LEU A 21 9.10 4.97 8.97
N VAL A 22 8.21 4.77 8.00
CA VAL A 22 6.91 5.45 7.92
C VAL A 22 5.80 4.42 7.88
N ARG A 23 4.77 4.64 8.69
CA ARG A 23 3.57 3.81 8.69
C ARG A 23 2.61 4.29 7.62
N VAL A 24 2.16 3.37 6.77
CA VAL A 24 1.34 3.66 5.59
C VAL A 24 0.17 2.71 5.49
N ILE A 25 -0.92 3.21 4.92
CA ILE A 25 -2.09 2.45 4.49
C ILE A 25 -2.05 2.39 2.97
N VAL A 26 -2.01 1.17 2.43
CA VAL A 26 -1.86 0.93 1.00
C VAL A 26 -3.15 0.34 0.47
N LYS A 27 -3.75 1.02 -0.50
CA LYS A 27 -4.88 0.48 -1.27
C LYS A 27 -4.33 -0.35 -2.42
N VAL A 28 -4.75 -1.61 -2.48
CA VAL A 28 -4.33 -2.57 -3.49
C VAL A 28 -5.33 -2.54 -4.63
N ARG A 29 -4.84 -2.51 -5.88
CA ARG A 29 -5.69 -2.62 -7.06
C ARG A 29 -5.86 -4.09 -7.46
N SER A 30 -7.04 -4.44 -7.95
CA SER A 30 -7.21 -5.67 -8.73
C SER A 30 -6.55 -5.49 -10.11
N LYS A 31 -6.00 -6.59 -10.67
CA LYS A 31 -5.43 -6.60 -12.04
C LYS A 31 -6.51 -6.45 -13.11
N VAL A 32 -7.77 -6.72 -12.79
CA VAL A 32 -8.91 -6.60 -13.69
C VAL A 32 -9.74 -5.39 -13.25
N SER A 33 -9.72 -4.31 -14.04
CA SER A 33 -10.55 -3.12 -13.84
C SER A 33 -12.03 -3.43 -14.08
N SER A 34 -12.67 -4.18 -13.18
CA SER A 34 -14.11 -4.42 -13.24
C SER A 34 -14.78 -3.47 -12.27
N ALA A 35 -15.62 -2.60 -12.82
CA ALA A 35 -16.61 -1.88 -12.05
C ALA A 35 -17.50 -2.91 -11.30
N GLU A 36 -17.78 -2.63 -10.04
CA GLU A 36 -18.75 -3.32 -9.19
C GLU A 36 -18.34 -4.69 -8.62
N GLY A 37 -17.49 -4.69 -7.59
CA GLY A 37 -17.51 -5.60 -6.44
C GLY A 37 -17.97 -7.04 -6.68
N ARG A 38 -17.36 -7.75 -7.62
CA ARG A 38 -17.67 -9.17 -7.88
C ARG A 38 -16.80 -10.08 -7.01
N PRO A 39 -17.23 -11.32 -6.72
CA PRO A 39 -16.42 -12.31 -6.00
C PRO A 39 -15.06 -12.62 -6.67
N SER A 40 -14.93 -12.34 -7.96
CA SER A 40 -13.65 -12.40 -8.69
C SER A 40 -12.65 -11.37 -8.16
N ASP A 41 -13.13 -10.18 -7.79
CA ASP A 41 -12.30 -9.05 -7.41
C ASP A 41 -11.76 -9.26 -5.99
N GLU A 42 -12.55 -9.86 -5.09
CA GLU A 42 -12.09 -10.22 -3.74
C GLU A 42 -10.94 -11.22 -3.76
N LYS A 43 -11.02 -12.24 -4.63
CA LYS A 43 -9.94 -13.24 -4.80
C LYS A 43 -8.68 -12.62 -5.39
N GLU A 44 -8.83 -11.72 -6.34
CA GLU A 44 -7.70 -11.01 -6.95
C GLU A 44 -7.06 -10.02 -5.98
N ILE A 45 -7.85 -9.27 -5.24
CA ILE A 45 -7.38 -8.38 -4.18
C ILE A 45 -6.67 -9.20 -3.10
N ALA A 46 -7.22 -10.36 -2.69
CA ALA A 46 -6.56 -11.26 -1.75
C ALA A 46 -5.21 -11.78 -2.29
N ALA A 47 -5.15 -12.15 -3.57
CA ALA A 47 -3.90 -12.56 -4.22
C ALA A 47 -2.88 -11.41 -4.28
N ALA A 48 -3.31 -10.21 -4.63
CA ALA A 48 -2.45 -9.03 -4.68
C ALA A 48 -1.96 -8.62 -3.27
N LYS A 49 -2.82 -8.70 -2.24
CA LYS A 49 -2.41 -8.53 -0.84
C LYS A 49 -1.37 -9.56 -0.43
N SER A 50 -1.57 -10.84 -0.79
CA SER A 50 -0.60 -11.91 -0.52
C SER A 50 0.75 -11.67 -1.21
N GLU A 51 0.73 -11.24 -2.47
CA GLU A 51 1.95 -10.93 -3.24
C GLU A 51 2.70 -9.74 -2.63
N ILE A 52 2.01 -8.64 -2.32
CA ILE A 52 2.60 -7.49 -1.61
C ILE A 52 3.20 -7.94 -0.27
N SER A 53 2.45 -8.71 0.51
CA SER A 53 2.92 -9.18 1.82
C SER A 53 4.19 -10.00 1.70
N LYS A 54 4.25 -10.90 0.71
CA LYS A 54 5.45 -11.71 0.45
C LYS A 54 6.65 -10.84 0.05
N VAL A 55 6.47 -9.93 -0.90
CA VAL A 55 7.55 -9.03 -1.35
C VAL A 55 8.08 -8.18 -0.20
N MET A 56 7.18 -7.68 0.66
CA MET A 56 7.58 -6.85 1.81
C MET A 56 8.22 -7.68 2.94
N GLN A 57 7.78 -8.92 3.16
CA GLN A 57 8.45 -9.85 4.07
C GLN A 57 9.87 -10.21 3.58
N ASP A 58 10.02 -10.50 2.28
CA ASP A 58 11.33 -10.74 1.66
C ASP A 58 12.23 -9.50 1.75
N ALA A 59 11.64 -8.30 1.73
CA ALA A 59 12.31 -7.03 1.96
C ALA A 59 12.52 -6.69 3.45
N GLN A 60 12.18 -7.59 4.37
CA GLN A 60 12.29 -7.42 5.82
C GLN A 60 11.52 -6.20 6.36
N ALA A 61 10.33 -5.93 5.83
CA ALA A 61 9.42 -4.94 6.40
C ALA A 61 9.03 -5.34 7.83
N VAL A 62 9.03 -4.36 8.74
CA VAL A 62 8.78 -4.59 10.17
C VAL A 62 7.32 -4.96 10.43
N LEU A 63 6.41 -4.34 9.69
CA LEU A 63 4.97 -4.54 9.82
C LEU A 63 4.35 -4.71 8.44
N VAL A 64 3.53 -5.76 8.30
CA VAL A 64 2.69 -6.02 7.14
C VAL A 64 1.38 -6.63 7.62
N GLU A 65 0.32 -5.83 7.67
CA GLU A 65 -0.99 -6.20 8.18
C GLU A 65 -2.08 -5.98 7.11
N PRO A 66 -2.48 -7.03 6.38
CA PRO A 66 -3.64 -6.96 5.50
C PRO A 66 -4.93 -6.74 6.28
N ILE A 67 -5.79 -5.83 5.82
CA ILE A 67 -7.12 -5.63 6.42
C ILE A 67 -8.08 -6.64 5.80
N GLU A 68 -8.70 -7.49 6.63
CA GLU A 68 -9.69 -8.48 6.18
C GLU A 68 -10.96 -7.79 5.66
N GLY A 69 -11.54 -8.35 4.58
CA GLY A 69 -12.73 -7.78 3.94
C GLY A 69 -12.52 -6.44 3.23
N GLN A 70 -11.31 -5.88 3.23
CA GLN A 70 -11.02 -4.59 2.59
C GLN A 70 -9.79 -4.68 1.64
N PRO A 71 -9.68 -3.77 0.64
CA PRO A 71 -8.54 -3.74 -0.28
C PRO A 71 -7.33 -3.00 0.30
N PHE A 72 -7.14 -3.02 1.62
CA PHE A 72 -6.08 -2.26 2.29
C PHE A 72 -5.07 -3.16 2.97
N VAL A 73 -3.82 -2.68 3.05
CA VAL A 73 -2.74 -3.28 3.83
C VAL A 73 -2.03 -2.16 4.58
N VAL A 74 -1.85 -2.32 5.90
CA VAL A 74 -1.07 -1.41 6.73
C VAL A 74 0.37 -1.91 6.80
N MET A 75 1.33 -1.03 6.58
CA MET A 75 2.75 -1.39 6.57
C MET A 75 3.62 -0.33 7.23
N GLU A 76 4.76 -0.75 7.79
CA GLU A 76 5.82 0.16 8.23
C GLU A 76 7.05 -0.04 7.35
N LEU A 77 7.36 0.98 6.55
CA LEU A 77 8.30 0.88 5.44
C LEU A 77 9.40 1.94 5.52
N THR A 78 10.60 1.56 5.10
CA THR A 78 11.71 2.46 4.80
C THR A 78 11.53 3.09 3.41
N ALA A 79 12.34 4.11 3.11
CA ALA A 79 12.36 4.72 1.77
C ALA A 79 12.64 3.72 0.63
N ASN A 80 13.51 2.73 0.87
CA ASN A 80 13.83 1.70 -0.13
C ASN A 80 12.69 0.70 -0.33
N GLN A 81 11.99 0.35 0.76
CA GLN A 81 10.84 -0.55 0.69
C GLN A 81 9.64 0.12 0.02
N LEU A 82 9.48 1.44 0.14
CA LEU A 82 8.48 2.20 -0.62
C LEU A 82 8.73 2.11 -2.14
N ASP A 83 9.98 2.17 -2.59
CA ASP A 83 10.33 1.98 -4.01
C ASP A 83 10.00 0.56 -4.48
N GLN A 84 10.33 -0.46 -3.68
CA GLN A 84 10.03 -1.85 -3.99
C GLN A 84 8.52 -2.11 -4.05
N LEU A 85 7.77 -1.52 -3.12
CA LEU A 85 6.32 -1.60 -3.08
C LEU A 85 5.71 -0.97 -4.34
N GLN A 86 6.15 0.22 -4.74
CA GLN A 86 5.68 0.89 -5.96
C GLN A 86 6.01 0.05 -7.21
N ALA A 87 7.20 -0.56 -7.25
CA ALA A 87 7.65 -1.39 -8.36
C ALA A 87 6.79 -2.66 -8.58
N THR A 88 6.00 -3.10 -7.58
CA THR A 88 5.07 -4.22 -7.75
C THR A 88 3.97 -3.94 -8.79
N GLY A 89 3.61 -2.67 -9.01
CA GLY A 89 2.48 -2.28 -9.87
C GLY A 89 1.10 -2.70 -9.32
N LEU A 90 1.04 -3.26 -8.11
CA LEU A 90 -0.19 -3.74 -7.45
C LEU A 90 -0.84 -2.68 -6.55
N VAL A 91 -0.23 -1.51 -6.46
CA VAL A 91 -0.68 -0.42 -5.60
C VAL A 91 -1.56 0.55 -6.39
N GLU A 92 -2.74 0.85 -5.86
CA GLU A 92 -3.63 1.90 -6.36
C GLU A 92 -3.28 3.26 -5.75
N SER A 93 -3.17 3.30 -4.42
CA SER A 93 -2.84 4.50 -3.66
C SER A 93 -2.13 4.14 -2.36
N ILE A 94 -1.33 5.07 -1.85
CA ILE A 94 -0.64 4.96 -0.56
C ILE A 94 -0.95 6.23 0.22
N GLU A 95 -1.28 6.08 1.49
CA GLU A 95 -1.47 7.18 2.42
C GLU A 95 -0.66 6.92 3.69
N GLU A 96 -0.19 7.99 4.34
CA GLU A 96 0.45 7.88 5.64
C GLU A 96 -0.61 7.62 6.71
N ASP A 97 -0.38 6.65 7.58
CA ASP A 97 -1.25 6.40 8.73
C ASP A 97 -1.01 7.47 9.80
N ARG A 98 -1.63 8.64 9.63
CA ARG A 98 -1.58 9.73 10.60
C ARG A 98 -2.78 9.62 11.54
N MET A 99 -2.56 9.63 12.85
CA MET A 99 -3.63 9.84 13.85
C MET A 99 -4.25 11.25 13.80
N ASP A 100 -3.73 12.16 12.97
CA ASP A 100 -4.11 13.56 12.97
C ASP A 100 -5.34 13.86 12.10
N ARG A 101 -6.53 13.57 12.61
CA ARG A 101 -7.73 14.41 12.43
C ARG A 101 -8.62 14.39 13.68
N LEU A 102 -8.12 15.01 14.74
CA LEU A 102 -8.94 15.63 15.77
C LEU A 102 -8.74 17.15 15.68
N TYR A 103 -9.45 17.80 14.77
CA TYR A 103 -9.74 19.24 14.81
C TYR A 103 -11.12 19.50 14.23
#